data_AF-A0A9W3B8R3-F1
#
_entry.id   AF-A0A9W3B8R3-F1
#
_cell.length_a   1.000
_cell.length_b   1.000
_cell.length_c   1.000
_cell.angle_alpha   90.00
_cell.angle_beta   90.00
_cell.angle_gamma   90.00
#
_symmetry.space_group_name_H-M   'P 1'
#
loop_
_entity.id
_entity.type
_entity.pdbx_description
1 polymer ?
#
loop_
_entity_poly.entity_id
_entity_poly.type
_entity_poly.pdbx_seq_one_letter_code
_entity_poly.pdbx_strand_id
1 'polypeptide(L)'
;MKVIAILSAMLACVECLRCLNSNGQNVDWFSVYKSALIRKVPKFQKGLGFFYLDEDNSTWTLSEATIADSGTPVANTVTQIYTSARSSWMYLLYNDEPPSGTSQSLKGHTKGVVAFDKTSGFWLVHSVPNFPPPTSGSYSWNYNGSKYGQIFLCITFPYSQLGQIAYQLFMNRPHVYDSNIPYQIAADYPLLQQIVMGKRPTSPPWYNVTQLTSLNGQNFLSFAKADEFDKDLYDSLVAPKLQTSLKVETWLNGQGTKLPSDCTSTYKVRNIRDVALSAQANFNETKDHSKWAISDQESSTIQFISEKVQRHRIQSSPWVCVADINRMESQFKRGGGALCLQHQGVWTSFNNAIAKCDSCQP
;
A
#
# COMPACT_ATOMS: atom_id res chain seq x y z
N MET A 1 -52.72 29.99 13.93
CA MET A 1 -51.83 28.83 13.77
C MET A 1 -50.83 29.13 12.66
N LYS A 2 -49.58 29.45 12.99
CA LYS A 2 -48.49 29.53 12.03
C LYS A 2 -47.73 28.20 12.09
N VAL A 3 -47.82 27.42 11.02
CA VAL A 3 -47.01 26.20 10.86
C VAL A 3 -45.62 26.65 10.44
N ILE A 4 -44.63 26.50 11.32
CA ILE A 4 -43.22 26.70 11.00
C ILE A 4 -42.75 25.39 10.37
N ALA A 5 -42.62 25.36 9.05
CA ALA A 5 -41.96 24.28 8.35
C ALA A 5 -40.44 24.41 8.58
N ILE A 6 -39.88 23.54 9.40
CA ILE A 6 -38.43 23.39 9.54
C ILE A 6 -37.96 22.61 8.32
N LEU A 7 -37.50 23.32 7.29
CA LEU A 7 -36.74 22.71 6.20
C LEU A 7 -35.37 22.30 6.79
N SER A 8 -35.24 21.03 7.17
CA SER A 8 -33.94 20.42 7.39
C SER A 8 -33.25 20.33 6.04
N ALA A 9 -32.37 21.29 5.73
CA ALA A 9 -31.43 21.15 4.63
C ALA A 9 -30.47 20.01 4.99
N MET A 10 -30.79 18.79 4.57
CA MET A 10 -29.75 17.79 4.36
C MET A 10 -28.86 18.36 3.27
N LEU A 11 -27.72 18.93 3.67
CA LEU A 11 -26.59 19.05 2.74
C LEU A 11 -26.30 17.61 2.30
N ALA A 12 -26.74 17.26 1.10
CA ALA A 12 -26.30 16.04 0.45
C ALA A 12 -24.77 16.07 0.50
N CYS A 13 -24.18 15.06 1.14
CA CYS A 13 -22.75 14.83 1.00
C CYS A 13 -22.51 14.68 -0.51
N VAL A 14 -21.87 15.68 -1.10
CA VAL A 14 -21.30 15.56 -2.44
C VAL A 14 -20.40 14.34 -2.38
N GLU A 15 -20.65 13.33 -3.22
CA GLU A 15 -19.94 12.03 -3.20
C GLU A 15 -18.43 12.24 -2.93
N CYS A 16 -18.00 11.90 -1.72
CA CYS A 16 -16.61 12.04 -1.30
C CYS A 16 -15.86 10.76 -1.63
N LEU A 17 -14.69 10.89 -2.26
CA LEU A 17 -13.84 9.74 -2.58
C LEU A 17 -13.21 9.16 -1.30
N ARG A 18 -13.45 7.87 -1.06
CA ARG A 18 -13.05 7.15 0.17
C ARG A 18 -12.64 5.71 -0.11
N CYS A 19 -11.90 5.11 0.82
CA CYS A 19 -11.82 3.65 0.89
C CYS A 19 -13.19 3.09 1.33
N LEU A 20 -13.64 2.03 0.67
CA LEU A 20 -14.94 1.40 0.93
C LEU A 20 -14.75 -0.07 1.33
N ASN A 21 -15.52 -0.54 2.31
CA ASN A 21 -15.60 -1.96 2.66
C ASN A 21 -16.57 -2.73 1.74
N SER A 22 -16.80 -4.02 2.02
CA SER A 22 -17.71 -4.86 1.21
C SER A 22 -19.17 -4.42 1.25
N ASN A 23 -19.59 -3.66 2.27
CA ASN A 23 -20.94 -3.11 2.37
C ASN A 23 -21.08 -1.75 1.66
N GLY A 24 -20.03 -1.27 1.00
CA GLY A 24 -19.99 0.06 0.38
C GLY A 24 -19.92 1.20 1.41
N GLN A 25 -19.57 0.90 2.65
CA GLN A 25 -19.43 1.90 3.71
C GLN A 25 -18.01 2.45 3.72
N ASN A 26 -17.89 3.73 4.06
CA ASN A 26 -16.60 4.41 4.23
C ASN A 26 -15.80 3.76 5.35
N VAL A 27 -14.52 3.51 5.07
CA VAL A 27 -13.53 3.09 6.04
C VAL A 27 -12.31 4.02 5.97
N ASP A 28 -11.63 4.21 7.10
CA ASP A 28 -10.43 5.03 7.17
C ASP A 28 -9.25 4.36 6.48
N TRP A 29 -9.09 3.05 6.64
CA TRP A 29 -8.11 2.28 5.90
C TRP A 29 -8.43 0.78 5.93
N PHE A 30 -8.07 0.06 4.86
CA PHE A 30 -8.17 -1.40 4.87
C PHE A 30 -6.97 -2.04 4.20
N SER A 31 -6.73 -3.31 4.54
CA SER A 31 -5.81 -4.17 3.81
C SER A 31 -6.50 -5.42 3.29
N VAL A 32 -6.12 -5.82 2.09
CA VAL A 32 -6.57 -7.07 1.47
C VAL A 32 -5.36 -7.92 1.13
N TYR A 33 -5.39 -9.19 1.52
CA TYR A 33 -4.40 -10.19 1.13
C TYR A 33 -5.06 -11.24 0.24
N LYS A 34 -4.82 -11.15 -1.06
CA LYS A 34 -5.28 -12.16 -2.01
C LYS A 34 -4.34 -13.36 -1.93
N SER A 35 -4.91 -14.54 -1.67
CA SER A 35 -4.16 -15.79 -1.62
C SER A 35 -3.58 -16.17 -2.99
N ALA A 36 -2.47 -16.90 -2.99
CA ALA A 36 -1.96 -17.53 -4.20
C ALA A 36 -2.91 -18.63 -4.71
N LEU A 37 -2.69 -19.07 -5.96
CA LEU A 37 -3.44 -20.20 -6.51
C LEU A 37 -3.04 -21.51 -5.80
N ILE A 38 -4.01 -22.17 -5.15
CA ILE A 38 -3.83 -23.46 -4.47
C ILE A 38 -4.79 -24.49 -5.08
N ARG A 39 -4.27 -25.28 -6.04
CA ARG A 39 -5.08 -26.18 -6.89
C ARG A 39 -6.02 -27.14 -6.15
N LYS A 40 -5.62 -27.58 -4.95
CA LYS A 40 -6.33 -28.59 -4.15
C LYS A 40 -7.36 -27.99 -3.18
N VAL A 41 -7.44 -26.67 -3.06
CA VAL A 41 -8.37 -26.00 -2.13
C VAL A 41 -9.40 -25.22 -2.95
N PRO A 42 -10.69 -25.63 -2.97
CA PRO A 42 -11.71 -25.02 -3.83
C PRO A 42 -11.75 -23.49 -3.76
N LYS A 43 -11.67 -22.92 -2.55
CA LYS A 43 -11.68 -21.46 -2.31
C LYS A 43 -10.53 -20.71 -3.00
N PHE A 44 -9.37 -21.36 -3.16
CA PHE A 44 -8.16 -20.76 -3.71
C PHE A 44 -7.74 -21.39 -5.04
N GLN A 45 -8.54 -22.30 -5.60
CA GLN A 45 -8.21 -23.03 -6.83
C GLN A 45 -8.05 -22.11 -8.05
N LYS A 46 -8.78 -21.00 -8.07
CA LYS A 46 -8.66 -19.95 -9.09
C LYS A 46 -7.69 -18.83 -8.70
N GLY A 47 -7.17 -18.84 -7.47
CA GLY A 47 -6.29 -17.78 -6.96
C GLY A 47 -6.96 -16.41 -6.80
N LEU A 48 -8.28 -16.40 -6.54
CA LEU A 48 -9.08 -15.18 -6.37
C LEU A 48 -9.62 -15.00 -4.94
N GLY A 49 -9.48 -16.01 -4.08
CA GLY A 49 -9.86 -15.89 -2.67
C GLY A 49 -8.93 -14.91 -1.95
N PHE A 50 -9.50 -14.11 -1.04
CA PHE A 50 -8.75 -13.08 -0.33
C PHE A 50 -9.18 -12.96 1.13
N PHE A 51 -8.29 -12.41 1.94
CA PHE A 51 -8.49 -12.06 3.32
C PHE A 51 -8.57 -10.54 3.45
N TYR A 52 -9.33 -10.06 4.43
CA TYR A 52 -9.57 -8.64 4.68
C TYR A 52 -9.31 -8.31 6.16
N LEU A 53 -8.82 -7.10 6.41
CA LEU A 53 -8.80 -6.43 7.70
C LEU A 53 -8.92 -4.91 7.47
N ASP A 54 -9.36 -4.18 8.49
CA ASP A 54 -9.51 -2.72 8.47
C ASP A 54 -9.31 -2.10 9.85
N GLU A 55 -9.65 -0.82 9.99
CA GLU A 55 -9.52 -0.08 11.26
C GLU A 55 -10.34 -0.66 12.41
N ASP A 56 -11.47 -1.30 12.13
CA ASP A 56 -12.39 -1.81 13.14
C ASP A 56 -12.10 -3.29 13.47
N ASN A 57 -11.64 -4.06 12.49
CA ASN A 57 -11.25 -5.45 12.65
C ASN A 57 -9.87 -5.70 12.08
N SER A 58 -8.88 -5.69 12.96
CA SER A 58 -7.49 -5.93 12.61
C SER A 58 -7.12 -7.41 12.40
N THR A 59 -8.08 -8.34 12.37
CA THR A 59 -7.85 -9.78 12.17
C THR A 59 -8.13 -10.20 10.75
N TRP A 60 -7.20 -10.94 10.13
CA TRP A 60 -7.42 -11.50 8.79
C TRP A 60 -8.68 -12.36 8.75
N THR A 61 -9.69 -11.87 8.03
CA THR A 61 -10.96 -12.56 7.83
C THR A 61 -11.07 -13.00 6.39
N LEU A 62 -11.31 -14.31 6.16
CA LEU A 62 -11.52 -14.85 4.82
C LEU A 62 -12.83 -14.29 4.24
N SER A 63 -12.76 -13.66 3.07
CA SER A 63 -13.94 -13.17 2.36
C SER A 63 -14.69 -14.32 1.71
N GLU A 64 -16.02 -14.29 1.74
CA GLU A 64 -16.86 -15.19 0.95
C GLU A 64 -16.83 -14.89 -0.55
N ALA A 65 -16.78 -13.61 -0.92
CA ALA A 65 -16.59 -13.17 -2.30
C ALA A 65 -15.14 -13.41 -2.78
N THR A 66 -14.96 -13.47 -4.09
CA THR A 66 -13.65 -13.45 -4.74
C THR A 66 -13.23 -12.02 -5.05
N ILE A 67 -11.93 -11.75 -5.14
CA ILE A 67 -11.42 -10.38 -5.41
C ILE A 67 -11.90 -9.83 -6.77
N ALA A 68 -12.30 -10.70 -7.69
CA ALA A 68 -12.81 -10.32 -9.00
C ALA A 68 -14.29 -9.88 -8.96
N ASP A 69 -15.01 -10.20 -7.88
CA ASP A 69 -16.43 -9.89 -7.77
C ASP A 69 -16.63 -8.39 -7.51
N SER A 70 -17.74 -7.86 -8.05
CA SER A 70 -18.25 -6.55 -7.62
C SER A 70 -18.68 -6.60 -6.15
N GLY A 71 -18.73 -5.45 -5.47
CA GLY A 71 -19.15 -5.42 -4.06
C GLY A 71 -18.03 -5.79 -3.07
N THR A 72 -16.81 -6.02 -3.53
CA THR A 72 -15.64 -6.21 -2.65
C THR A 72 -15.00 -4.88 -2.27
N PRO A 73 -14.18 -4.81 -1.21
CA PRO A 73 -13.58 -3.54 -0.78
C PRO A 73 -12.76 -2.86 -1.88
N VAL A 74 -11.94 -3.64 -2.59
CA VAL A 74 -11.15 -3.15 -3.73
C VAL A 74 -12.06 -2.74 -4.89
N ALA A 75 -13.06 -3.56 -5.25
CA ALA A 75 -13.99 -3.22 -6.33
C ALA A 75 -14.79 -1.94 -6.03
N ASN A 76 -15.38 -1.84 -4.84
CA ASN A 76 -16.17 -0.68 -4.40
C ASN A 76 -15.30 0.59 -4.43
N THR A 77 -14.11 0.52 -3.83
CA THR A 77 -13.18 1.66 -3.78
C THR A 77 -12.79 2.12 -5.18
N VAL A 78 -12.31 1.21 -6.03
CA VAL A 78 -11.77 1.55 -7.34
C VAL A 78 -12.88 1.92 -8.32
N THR A 79 -14.09 1.36 -8.20
CA THR A 79 -15.22 1.68 -9.11
C THR A 79 -15.66 3.14 -9.03
N GLN A 80 -15.43 3.84 -7.91
CA GLN A 80 -15.75 5.27 -7.79
C GLN A 80 -15.22 6.07 -8.99
N ILE A 81 -13.96 5.85 -9.40
CA ILE A 81 -13.34 6.61 -10.51
C ILE A 81 -13.75 6.17 -11.94
N TYR A 82 -14.60 5.15 -12.09
CA TYR A 82 -15.15 4.72 -13.39
C TYR A 82 -16.51 5.37 -13.68
N THR A 83 -17.07 6.09 -12.72
CA THR A 83 -18.38 6.75 -12.88
C THR A 83 -18.27 8.03 -13.71
N SER A 84 -19.41 8.57 -14.16
CA SER A 84 -19.47 9.82 -14.94
C SER A 84 -19.00 11.05 -14.13
N ALA A 85 -19.03 11.00 -12.80
CA ALA A 85 -18.59 12.08 -11.91
C ALA A 85 -17.05 12.32 -11.96
N ARG A 86 -16.29 11.37 -12.52
CA ARG A 86 -14.82 11.36 -12.58
C ARG A 86 -14.19 12.60 -13.23
N SER A 87 -14.93 13.33 -14.07
CA SER A 87 -14.40 14.53 -14.74
C SER A 87 -14.01 15.65 -13.75
N SER A 88 -14.66 15.69 -12.58
CA SER A 88 -14.39 16.67 -11.52
C SER A 88 -13.36 16.20 -10.49
N TRP A 89 -12.96 14.93 -10.54
CA TRP A 89 -12.05 14.32 -9.57
C TRP A 89 -10.66 14.14 -10.17
N MET A 90 -9.65 14.36 -9.34
CA MET A 90 -8.29 13.96 -9.70
C MET A 90 -8.17 12.45 -9.51
N TYR A 91 -7.59 11.76 -10.48
CA TYR A 91 -7.10 10.41 -10.26
C TYR A 91 -5.81 10.13 -11.03
N LEU A 92 -4.99 9.22 -10.49
CA LEU A 92 -3.83 8.62 -11.12
C LEU A 92 -3.92 7.10 -11.00
N LEU A 93 -3.94 6.42 -12.13
CA LEU A 93 -3.73 4.98 -12.23
C LEU A 93 -2.29 4.71 -12.65
N TYR A 94 -1.54 4.02 -11.80
CA TYR A 94 -0.14 3.75 -12.05
C TYR A 94 0.26 2.30 -11.79
N ASN A 95 1.12 1.76 -12.66
CA ASN A 95 1.60 0.39 -12.59
C ASN A 95 2.77 0.22 -13.57
N ASP A 96 3.90 -0.32 -13.13
CA ASP A 96 5.03 -0.62 -14.03
C ASP A 96 4.76 -1.78 -14.99
N GLU A 97 3.70 -2.54 -14.76
CA GLU A 97 3.16 -3.57 -15.64
C GLU A 97 1.69 -3.22 -15.93
N PRO A 98 1.41 -2.19 -16.75
CA PRO A 98 0.06 -1.69 -16.95
C PRO A 98 -0.86 -2.72 -17.62
N PRO A 99 -2.20 -2.59 -17.51
CA PRO A 99 -3.16 -3.52 -18.11
C PRO A 99 -3.07 -3.60 -19.64
N SER A 100 -2.54 -2.55 -20.26
CA SER A 100 -2.30 -2.45 -21.69
C SER A 100 -0.93 -1.83 -21.94
N GLY A 101 -0.29 -2.20 -23.05
CA GLY A 101 1.07 -1.75 -23.39
C GLY A 101 2.16 -2.66 -22.83
N THR A 102 3.38 -2.13 -22.73
CA THR A 102 4.58 -2.89 -22.32
C THR A 102 5.00 -2.54 -20.90
N SER A 103 5.56 -3.52 -20.18
CA SER A 103 6.19 -3.30 -18.88
C SER A 103 7.28 -2.22 -18.95
N GLN A 104 7.36 -1.38 -17.93
CA GLN A 104 8.22 -0.20 -17.85
C GLN A 104 9.33 -0.41 -16.81
N SER A 105 10.38 -1.13 -17.19
CA SER A 105 11.52 -1.44 -16.31
C SER A 105 12.32 -0.20 -15.86
N LEU A 106 12.26 0.90 -16.63
CA LEU A 106 12.90 2.18 -16.33
C LEU A 106 12.08 3.08 -15.39
N LYS A 107 10.90 2.63 -14.97
CA LYS A 107 10.02 3.31 -14.02
C LYS A 107 10.03 2.56 -12.69
N GLY A 108 9.58 3.23 -11.63
CA GLY A 108 9.51 2.64 -10.30
C GLY A 108 8.71 1.35 -10.28
N HIS A 109 9.08 0.41 -9.41
CA HIS A 109 8.34 -0.84 -9.19
C HIS A 109 7.12 -0.61 -8.29
N THR A 110 6.27 0.34 -8.65
CA THR A 110 5.17 0.81 -7.81
C THR A 110 3.85 0.72 -8.58
N LYS A 111 2.79 0.36 -7.88
CA LYS A 111 1.46 0.17 -8.47
C LYS A 111 0.38 0.68 -7.51
N GLY A 112 -0.67 1.30 -8.05
CA GLY A 112 -1.74 1.82 -7.22
C GLY A 112 -2.73 2.75 -7.93
N VAL A 113 -3.65 3.24 -7.11
CA VAL A 113 -4.70 4.20 -7.47
C VAL A 113 -4.65 5.34 -6.46
N VAL A 114 -4.55 6.56 -6.96
CA VAL A 114 -4.72 7.77 -6.14
C VAL A 114 -5.94 8.49 -6.70
N ALA A 115 -6.89 8.85 -5.86
CA ALA A 115 -8.07 9.58 -6.31
C ALA A 115 -8.53 10.57 -5.25
N PHE A 116 -8.76 11.83 -5.63
CA PHE A 116 -9.17 12.90 -4.72
C PHE A 116 -10.19 13.84 -5.37
N ASP A 117 -11.17 14.23 -4.56
CA ASP A 117 -11.94 15.44 -4.72
C ASP A 117 -11.28 16.58 -3.90
N LYS A 118 -11.92 17.75 -3.76
CA LYS A 118 -11.37 18.89 -2.99
C LYS A 118 -11.56 18.80 -1.46
N THR A 119 -12.16 17.73 -0.98
CA THR A 119 -12.45 17.45 0.43
C THR A 119 -11.59 16.28 0.94
N SER A 120 -11.63 15.16 0.22
CA SER A 120 -10.95 13.93 0.60
C SER A 120 -10.56 13.09 -0.63
N GLY A 121 -9.88 11.98 -0.36
CA GLY A 121 -9.56 11.00 -1.37
C GLY A 121 -9.03 9.73 -0.74
N PHE A 122 -8.57 8.82 -1.59
CA PHE A 122 -7.87 7.62 -1.15
C PHE A 122 -6.57 7.42 -1.92
N TRP A 123 -5.64 6.75 -1.25
CA TRP A 123 -4.47 6.15 -1.88
C TRP A 123 -4.52 4.64 -1.65
N LEU A 124 -4.68 3.88 -2.72
CA LEU A 124 -4.64 2.43 -2.75
C LEU A 124 -3.30 1.97 -3.36
N VAL A 125 -2.40 1.43 -2.54
CA VAL A 125 -1.18 0.77 -3.02
C VAL A 125 -1.42 -0.73 -3.16
N HIS A 126 -0.82 -1.37 -4.16
CA HIS A 126 -0.98 -2.81 -4.36
C HIS A 126 0.19 -3.45 -5.12
N SER A 127 0.24 -4.78 -5.14
CA SER A 127 1.29 -5.53 -5.85
C SER A 127 0.84 -6.16 -7.18
N VAL A 128 -0.43 -6.02 -7.57
CA VAL A 128 -1.03 -6.70 -8.73
C VAL A 128 -0.59 -6.11 -10.09
N PRO A 129 0.08 -6.87 -10.97
CA PRO A 129 0.35 -6.43 -12.34
C PRO A 129 -0.93 -6.45 -13.19
N ASN A 130 -0.97 -5.60 -14.23
CA ASN A 130 -2.08 -5.48 -15.18
C ASN A 130 -3.42 -5.05 -14.52
N PHE A 131 -3.34 -4.26 -13.45
CA PHE A 131 -4.49 -3.80 -12.65
C PHE A 131 -4.27 -2.35 -12.14
N PRO A 132 -5.36 -1.60 -11.92
CA PRO A 132 -6.71 -1.84 -12.45
C PRO A 132 -6.83 -1.49 -13.95
N PRO A 133 -7.87 -1.93 -14.67
CA PRO A 133 -8.11 -1.50 -16.05
C PRO A 133 -8.24 0.04 -16.17
N PRO A 134 -7.94 0.65 -17.33
CA PRO A 134 -8.20 2.07 -17.53
C PRO A 134 -9.67 2.45 -17.31
N THR A 135 -9.90 3.68 -16.88
CA THR A 135 -11.22 4.27 -16.58
C THR A 135 -12.16 4.37 -17.78
N SER A 136 -11.67 4.15 -19.00
CA SER A 136 -12.50 3.96 -20.19
C SER A 136 -13.25 2.63 -20.21
N GLY A 137 -12.87 1.68 -19.34
CA GLY A 137 -13.52 0.39 -19.17
C GLY A 137 -14.32 0.30 -17.87
N SER A 138 -14.22 -0.84 -17.19
CA SER A 138 -14.83 -1.10 -15.89
C SER A 138 -13.87 -1.88 -14.99
N TYR A 139 -14.16 -1.93 -13.69
CA TYR A 139 -13.49 -2.85 -12.79
C TYR A 139 -13.55 -4.28 -13.34
N SER A 140 -12.39 -4.91 -13.46
CA SER A 140 -12.27 -6.31 -13.87
C SER A 140 -10.92 -6.87 -13.44
N TRP A 141 -10.84 -8.19 -13.39
CA TRP A 141 -9.65 -8.91 -12.95
C TRP A 141 -9.07 -9.75 -14.07
N ASN A 142 -7.81 -9.50 -14.41
CA ASN A 142 -7.09 -10.25 -15.44
C ASN A 142 -6.47 -11.54 -14.87
N TYR A 143 -6.40 -12.60 -15.69
CA TYR A 143 -5.88 -13.93 -15.29
C TYR A 143 -4.46 -13.88 -14.69
N ASN A 144 -3.60 -12.98 -15.17
CA ASN A 144 -2.22 -12.82 -14.68
C ASN A 144 -2.17 -12.38 -13.21
N GLY A 145 -3.19 -11.64 -12.73
CA GLY A 145 -3.29 -11.23 -11.33
C GLY A 145 -3.68 -12.37 -10.39
N SER A 146 -4.15 -13.51 -10.91
CA SER A 146 -4.73 -14.58 -10.09
C SER A 146 -3.70 -15.56 -9.51
N LYS A 147 -2.54 -15.76 -10.17
CA LYS A 147 -1.62 -16.85 -9.82
C LYS A 147 -0.92 -16.69 -8.48
N TYR A 148 -0.45 -15.48 -8.17
CA TYR A 148 0.43 -15.19 -7.04
C TYR A 148 -0.33 -14.59 -5.87
N GLY A 149 0.17 -14.72 -4.64
CA GLY A 149 -0.27 -13.91 -3.52
C GLY A 149 -0.11 -12.42 -3.83
N GLN A 150 -1.01 -11.57 -3.34
CA GLN A 150 -0.97 -10.13 -3.58
C GLN A 150 -1.50 -9.39 -2.36
N ILE A 151 -0.98 -8.18 -2.11
CA ILE A 151 -1.45 -7.32 -1.03
C ILE A 151 -1.94 -5.98 -1.56
N PHE A 152 -2.90 -5.41 -0.85
CA PHE A 152 -3.45 -4.09 -1.04
C PHE A 152 -3.46 -3.35 0.30
N LEU A 153 -3.26 -2.04 0.27
CA LEU A 153 -3.53 -1.14 1.38
C LEU A 153 -4.21 0.12 0.83
N CYS A 154 -5.43 0.37 1.28
CA CYS A 154 -6.17 1.60 0.99
C CYS A 154 -6.16 2.48 2.22
N ILE A 155 -5.88 3.77 2.05
CA ILE A 155 -5.99 4.76 3.12
C ILE A 155 -6.79 5.96 2.62
N THR A 156 -7.80 6.34 3.38
CA THR A 156 -8.59 7.55 3.20
C THR A 156 -7.82 8.74 3.78
N PHE A 157 -7.67 9.81 3.00
CA PHE A 157 -6.94 11.01 3.39
C PHE A 157 -7.77 12.28 3.21
N PRO A 158 -7.58 13.32 4.06
CA PRO A 158 -8.05 14.65 3.74
C PRO A 158 -7.26 15.22 2.55
N TYR A 159 -7.88 16.10 1.78
CA TYR A 159 -7.27 16.73 0.60
C TYR A 159 -5.92 17.43 0.89
N SER A 160 -5.71 17.89 2.12
CA SER A 160 -4.45 18.51 2.57
C SER A 160 -3.24 17.57 2.52
N GLN A 161 -3.43 16.25 2.53
CA GLN A 161 -2.33 15.27 2.44
C GLN A 161 -1.86 15.05 1.00
N LEU A 162 -2.64 15.49 0.00
CA LEU A 162 -2.37 15.19 -1.40
C LEU A 162 -1.01 15.72 -1.88
N GLY A 163 -0.56 16.88 -1.40
CA GLY A 163 0.76 17.42 -1.75
C GLY A 163 1.91 16.50 -1.32
N GLN A 164 1.83 15.91 -0.11
CA GLN A 164 2.84 14.97 0.38
C GLN A 164 2.79 13.64 -0.36
N ILE A 165 1.59 13.12 -0.66
CA ILE A 165 1.40 11.93 -1.50
C ILE A 165 2.00 12.15 -2.89
N ALA A 166 1.73 13.31 -3.51
CA ALA A 166 2.29 13.67 -4.80
C ALA A 166 3.83 13.69 -4.76
N TYR A 167 4.42 14.16 -3.67
CA TYR A 167 5.88 14.14 -3.51
C TYR A 167 6.45 12.72 -3.39
N GLN A 168 5.79 11.84 -2.63
CA GLN A 168 6.16 10.42 -2.54
C GLN A 168 6.09 9.73 -3.91
N LEU A 169 5.01 9.97 -4.67
CA LEU A 169 4.88 9.46 -6.03
C LEU A 169 5.95 10.05 -6.98
N PHE A 170 6.24 11.34 -6.89
CA PHE A 170 7.31 11.95 -7.69
C PHE A 170 8.66 11.30 -7.44
N MET A 171 8.99 10.98 -6.18
CA MET A 171 10.20 10.23 -5.83
C MET A 171 10.18 8.80 -6.39
N ASN A 172 9.04 8.10 -6.30
CA ASN A 172 8.91 6.73 -6.80
C ASN A 172 8.98 6.62 -8.33
N ARG A 173 8.73 7.72 -9.06
CA ARG A 173 8.72 7.78 -10.53
C ARG A 173 7.81 6.69 -11.15
N PRO A 174 6.52 6.65 -10.78
CA PRO A 174 5.58 5.64 -11.27
C PRO A 174 5.39 5.73 -12.78
N HIS A 175 4.94 4.62 -13.37
CA HIS A 175 4.34 4.66 -14.69
C HIS A 175 2.84 4.93 -14.58
N VAL A 176 2.43 6.19 -14.81
CA VAL A 176 1.02 6.56 -14.90
C VAL A 176 0.50 6.20 -16.30
N TYR A 177 -0.55 5.39 -16.38
CA TYR A 177 -1.13 4.94 -17.66
C TYR A 177 -2.54 5.48 -17.91
N ASP A 178 -3.20 6.02 -16.89
CA ASP A 178 -4.47 6.74 -17.02
C ASP A 178 -4.56 7.77 -15.89
N SER A 179 -5.05 8.96 -16.21
CA SER A 179 -5.12 10.08 -15.26
C SER A 179 -6.15 11.11 -15.66
N ASN A 180 -6.75 11.75 -14.67
CA ASN A 180 -7.44 13.03 -14.80
C ASN A 180 -6.89 13.97 -13.74
N ILE A 181 -6.54 15.21 -14.12
CA ILE A 181 -6.13 16.25 -13.16
C ILE A 181 -6.91 17.52 -13.50
N PRO A 182 -8.06 17.75 -12.83
CA PRO A 182 -8.83 18.98 -13.02
C PRO A 182 -7.98 20.22 -12.76
N TYR A 183 -8.21 21.29 -13.53
CA TYR A 183 -7.42 22.53 -13.47
C TYR A 183 -7.28 23.08 -12.04
N GLN A 184 -8.36 23.07 -11.25
CA GLN A 184 -8.33 23.58 -9.89
C GLN A 184 -7.40 22.76 -8.97
N ILE A 185 -7.38 21.43 -9.13
CA ILE A 185 -6.50 20.56 -8.34
C ILE A 185 -5.05 20.66 -8.85
N ALA A 186 -4.86 20.81 -10.16
CA ALA A 186 -3.54 21.05 -10.75
C ALA A 186 -2.93 22.38 -10.29
N ALA A 187 -3.74 23.42 -10.11
CA ALA A 187 -3.30 24.71 -9.59
C ALA A 187 -2.85 24.61 -8.13
N ASP A 188 -3.60 23.86 -7.30
CA ASP A 188 -3.25 23.63 -5.89
C ASP A 188 -1.99 22.75 -5.77
N TYR A 189 -1.83 21.74 -6.64
CA TYR A 189 -0.73 20.77 -6.60
C TYR A 189 -0.08 20.53 -7.98
N PRO A 190 0.77 21.46 -8.47
CA PRO A 190 1.38 21.38 -9.81
C PRO A 190 2.31 20.18 -9.99
N LEU A 191 2.80 19.58 -8.90
CA LEU A 191 3.66 18.38 -8.96
C LEU A 191 2.94 17.19 -9.61
N LEU A 192 1.60 17.11 -9.53
CA LEU A 192 0.82 16.04 -10.17
C LEU A 192 1.04 16.00 -11.68
N GLN A 193 1.09 17.15 -12.34
CA GLN A 193 1.37 17.22 -13.78
C GLN A 193 2.80 16.72 -14.10
N GLN A 194 3.78 17.03 -13.25
CA GLN A 194 5.15 16.57 -13.44
C GLN A 194 5.26 15.04 -13.36
N ILE A 195 4.48 14.41 -12.46
CA ILE A 195 4.40 12.95 -12.33
C ILE A 195 3.84 12.33 -13.61
N VAL A 196 2.73 12.88 -14.14
CA VAL A 196 2.12 12.41 -15.41
C VAL A 196 3.09 12.58 -16.58
N MET A 197 3.83 13.69 -16.62
CA MET A 197 4.89 13.92 -17.62
C MET A 197 6.13 13.03 -17.42
N GLY A 198 6.16 12.19 -16.39
CA GLY A 198 7.26 11.27 -16.10
C GLY A 198 8.56 11.96 -15.69
N LYS A 199 8.48 13.17 -15.12
CA LYS A 199 9.61 13.86 -14.51
C LYS A 199 10.15 13.06 -13.32
N ARG A 200 11.38 13.37 -12.91
CA ARG A 200 12.11 12.67 -11.85
C ARG A 200 12.82 13.67 -10.93
N PRO A 201 13.12 13.30 -9.67
CA PRO A 201 14.02 14.09 -8.83
C PRO A 201 15.37 14.27 -9.53
N THR A 202 15.98 15.44 -9.37
CA THR A 202 17.25 15.81 -10.03
C THR A 202 18.39 16.06 -9.06
N SER A 203 18.11 16.03 -7.76
CA SER A 203 19.08 16.26 -6.70
C SER A 203 18.80 15.35 -5.50
N PRO A 204 19.84 15.01 -4.72
CA PRO A 204 19.67 14.29 -3.46
C PRO A 204 18.88 15.12 -2.42
N PRO A 205 18.35 14.48 -1.36
CA PRO A 205 18.42 13.05 -1.08
C PRO A 205 17.52 12.24 -2.02
N TRP A 206 18.03 11.12 -2.55
CA TRP A 206 17.29 10.23 -3.47
C TRP A 206 16.19 9.41 -2.79
N TYR A 207 15.75 9.84 -1.62
CA TYR A 207 14.68 9.24 -0.83
C TYR A 207 13.93 10.34 -0.08
N ASN A 208 12.70 10.03 0.31
CA ASN A 208 11.92 10.87 1.20
C ASN A 208 11.20 10.02 2.25
N VAL A 209 11.06 10.56 3.46
CA VAL A 209 10.26 9.96 4.53
C VAL A 209 9.35 11.04 5.08
N THR A 210 8.03 10.83 5.06
CA THR A 210 7.06 11.78 5.59
C THR A 210 5.96 11.07 6.36
N GLN A 211 5.41 11.73 7.37
CA GLN A 211 4.21 11.25 8.05
C GLN A 211 2.98 11.73 7.29
N LEU A 212 2.11 10.80 6.91
CA LEU A 212 0.77 11.05 6.40
C LEU A 212 -0.22 10.73 7.51
N THR A 213 -1.28 11.51 7.63
CA THR A 213 -2.34 11.27 8.61
C THR A 213 -3.63 11.01 7.85
N SER A 214 -4.21 9.83 8.05
CA SER A 214 -5.51 9.47 7.49
C SER A 214 -6.59 10.42 7.97
N LEU A 215 -7.78 10.33 7.38
CA LEU A 215 -8.86 11.24 7.74
C LEU A 215 -9.32 11.10 9.18
N ASN A 216 -9.37 9.87 9.72
CA ASN A 216 -9.73 9.64 11.12
C ASN A 216 -8.52 9.70 12.07
N GLY A 217 -7.35 10.17 11.60
CA GLY A 217 -6.22 10.51 12.46
C GLY A 217 -5.18 9.41 12.66
N GLN A 218 -5.30 8.25 12.00
CA GLN A 218 -4.25 7.24 12.01
C GLN A 218 -3.01 7.77 11.27
N ASN A 219 -1.86 7.74 11.94
CA ASN A 219 -0.59 8.12 11.33
C ASN A 219 0.02 6.94 10.56
N PHE A 220 0.50 7.26 9.36
CA PHE A 220 1.28 6.39 8.49
C PHE A 220 2.60 7.06 8.19
N LEU A 221 3.72 6.35 8.35
CA LEU A 221 5.01 6.78 7.87
C LEU A 221 5.20 6.28 6.43
N SER A 222 5.29 7.21 5.49
CA SER A 222 5.48 6.94 4.06
C SER A 222 6.95 7.11 3.68
N PHE A 223 7.50 6.04 3.11
CA PHE A 223 8.85 5.97 2.56
C PHE A 223 8.77 5.97 1.05
N ALA A 224 9.64 6.74 0.40
CA ALA A 224 9.89 6.68 -1.03
C ALA A 224 11.38 6.68 -1.30
N LYS A 225 11.79 5.92 -2.31
CA LYS A 225 13.11 6.05 -2.93
C LYS A 225 12.98 6.26 -4.43
N ALA A 226 13.93 6.98 -5.00
CA ALA A 226 14.16 7.10 -6.44
C ALA A 226 15.13 6.02 -6.92
N ASP A 227 15.29 5.88 -8.23
CA ASP A 227 16.24 4.93 -8.83
C ASP A 227 17.70 5.23 -8.44
N GLU A 228 18.04 6.49 -8.19
CA GLU A 228 19.37 6.92 -7.75
C GLU A 228 19.71 6.56 -6.28
N PHE A 229 18.74 6.06 -5.49
CA PHE A 229 19.03 5.60 -4.12
C PHE A 229 19.95 4.37 -4.10
N ASP A 230 19.83 3.50 -5.12
CA ASP A 230 20.71 2.36 -5.42
C ASP A 230 21.03 1.42 -4.24
N LYS A 231 20.07 1.21 -3.34
CA LYS A 231 20.17 0.31 -2.19
C LYS A 231 18.85 -0.41 -1.90
N ASP A 232 18.88 -1.42 -1.03
CA ASP A 232 17.66 -2.08 -0.54
C ASP A 232 16.78 -1.06 0.21
N LEU A 233 15.48 -1.11 -0.06
CA LEU A 233 14.51 -0.24 0.62
C LEU A 233 14.48 -0.56 2.13
N TYR A 234 14.54 -1.84 2.49
CA TYR A 234 14.29 -2.26 3.87
C TYR A 234 15.51 -2.06 4.77
N ASP A 235 16.68 -2.57 4.38
CA ASP A 235 17.89 -2.48 5.21
C ASP A 235 18.46 -1.05 5.32
N SER A 236 18.37 -0.27 4.24
CA SER A 236 19.09 1.00 4.13
C SER A 236 18.20 2.20 4.40
N LEU A 237 16.87 2.02 4.45
CA LEU A 237 15.93 3.10 4.70
C LEU A 237 14.91 2.75 5.78
N VAL A 238 14.08 1.72 5.58
CA VAL A 238 12.94 1.46 6.48
C VAL A 238 13.41 1.06 7.88
N ALA A 239 14.22 0.01 8.02
CA ALA A 239 14.67 -0.48 9.33
C ALA A 239 15.46 0.58 10.14
N PRO A 240 16.42 1.33 9.54
CA PRO A 240 17.13 2.40 10.25
C PRO A 240 16.23 3.57 10.67
N LYS A 241 15.24 3.96 9.86
CA LYS A 241 14.34 5.07 10.18
C LYS A 241 13.30 4.69 11.22
N LEU A 242 12.83 3.44 11.21
CA LEU A 242 11.95 2.90 12.25
C LEU A 242 12.70 2.48 13.52
N GLN A 243 14.03 2.44 13.47
CA GLN A 243 14.90 2.00 14.55
C GLN A 243 14.52 0.61 15.11
N THR A 244 14.18 -0.31 14.21
CA THR A 244 13.83 -1.69 14.58
C THR A 244 14.25 -2.66 13.48
N SER A 245 14.65 -3.86 13.89
CA SER A 245 14.78 -5.00 12.97
C SER A 245 13.42 -5.34 12.37
N LEU A 246 13.43 -5.92 11.17
CA LEU A 246 12.25 -6.27 10.38
C LEU A 246 12.23 -7.75 9.96
N LYS A 247 11.03 -8.32 9.88
CA LYS A 247 10.74 -9.50 9.06
C LYS A 247 10.05 -9.03 7.78
N VAL A 248 10.51 -9.48 6.63
CA VAL A 248 10.10 -8.93 5.33
C VAL A 248 9.69 -10.04 4.37
N GLU A 249 8.44 -10.00 3.93
CA GLU A 249 7.89 -10.85 2.86
C GLU A 249 7.99 -10.07 1.56
N THR A 250 8.62 -10.66 0.54
CA THR A 250 8.64 -10.13 -0.83
C THR A 250 8.86 -11.25 -1.83
N TRP A 251 8.53 -10.99 -3.09
CA TRP A 251 8.81 -11.93 -4.17
C TRP A 251 10.31 -12.12 -4.43
N LEU A 252 10.89 -13.21 -3.93
CA LEU A 252 12.29 -13.58 -4.14
C LEU A 252 12.50 -14.46 -5.39
N ASN A 253 11.82 -14.10 -6.49
CA ASN A 253 11.93 -14.79 -7.77
C ASN A 253 11.94 -13.80 -8.97
N GLY A 254 12.38 -12.57 -8.72
CA GLY A 254 12.59 -11.56 -9.77
C GLY A 254 13.92 -11.72 -10.51
N GLN A 255 14.25 -10.74 -11.35
CA GLN A 255 15.55 -10.68 -12.02
C GLN A 255 16.69 -10.34 -11.04
N GLY A 256 17.91 -10.80 -11.34
CA GLY A 256 19.11 -10.53 -10.55
C GLY A 256 19.26 -11.42 -9.31
N THR A 257 20.19 -11.04 -8.44
CA THR A 257 20.51 -11.80 -7.22
C THR A 257 19.41 -11.63 -6.17
N LYS A 258 19.00 -12.73 -5.54
CA LYS A 258 18.11 -12.72 -4.37
C LYS A 258 18.91 -12.17 -3.18
N LEU A 259 18.40 -11.16 -2.50
CA LEU A 259 19.10 -10.64 -1.33
C LEU A 259 18.97 -11.63 -0.16
N PRO A 260 20.07 -12.00 0.51
CA PRO A 260 19.99 -12.77 1.74
C PRO A 260 19.37 -11.93 2.85
N SER A 261 19.03 -12.59 3.96
CA SER A 261 18.71 -11.86 5.19
C SER A 261 19.93 -11.06 5.67
N ASP A 262 19.72 -9.81 6.05
CA ASP A 262 20.75 -8.99 6.68
C ASP A 262 20.75 -9.27 8.18
N CYS A 263 21.83 -9.87 8.64
CA CYS A 263 22.04 -10.29 10.02
C CYS A 263 23.18 -9.54 10.72
N THR A 264 23.85 -8.63 10.02
CA THR A 264 25.06 -7.94 10.49
C THR A 264 24.80 -6.47 10.81
N SER A 265 23.81 -5.84 10.17
CA SER A 265 23.41 -4.48 10.48
C SER A 265 22.82 -4.34 11.89
N THR A 266 22.87 -3.10 12.43
CA THR A 266 22.27 -2.75 13.72
C THR A 266 20.79 -3.14 13.79
N TYR A 267 20.05 -2.90 12.71
CA TYR A 267 18.67 -3.32 12.55
C TYR A 267 18.62 -4.41 11.49
N LYS A 268 18.39 -5.65 11.93
CA LYS A 268 18.43 -6.85 11.07
C LYS A 268 17.21 -6.88 10.17
N VAL A 269 17.35 -7.39 8.95
CA VAL A 269 16.23 -7.55 8.01
C VAL A 269 16.18 -8.98 7.51
N ARG A 270 15.22 -9.75 8.04
CA ARG A 270 15.07 -11.18 7.79
C ARG A 270 13.99 -11.46 6.76
N ASN A 271 14.28 -12.32 5.80
CA ASN A 271 13.31 -12.72 4.79
C ASN A 271 12.28 -13.69 5.38
N ILE A 272 11.02 -13.42 5.16
CA ILE A 272 9.94 -14.38 5.30
C ILE A 272 10.00 -15.30 4.06
N ARG A 273 9.80 -16.60 4.30
CA ARG A 273 9.92 -17.65 3.29
C ARG A 273 8.59 -18.29 2.98
N ASP A 274 7.77 -18.51 4.00
CA ASP A 274 6.47 -19.12 3.87
C ASP A 274 5.43 -18.31 4.64
N VAL A 275 4.30 -18.08 3.99
CA VAL A 275 3.12 -17.42 4.56
C VAL A 275 1.99 -18.43 4.71
N ALA A 276 1.30 -18.40 5.83
CA ALA A 276 0.09 -19.17 6.11
C ALA A 276 -1.02 -18.25 6.64
N LEU A 277 -1.85 -17.70 5.75
CA LEU A 277 -2.99 -16.84 6.11
C LEU A 277 -4.13 -17.62 6.80
N SER A 278 -4.16 -18.93 6.58
CA SER A 278 -5.04 -19.89 7.27
C SER A 278 -4.46 -21.30 7.11
N ALA A 279 -5.05 -22.28 7.79
CA ALA A 279 -4.68 -23.69 7.63
C ALA A 279 -4.78 -24.20 6.17
N GLN A 280 -5.57 -23.53 5.32
CA GLN A 280 -5.79 -23.91 3.92
C GLN A 280 -5.11 -22.97 2.91
N ALA A 281 -4.51 -21.87 3.37
CA ALA A 281 -3.90 -20.83 2.54
C ALA A 281 -2.42 -20.66 2.88
N ASN A 282 -1.61 -21.62 2.46
CA ASN A 282 -0.16 -21.61 2.66
C ASN A 282 0.57 -21.64 1.31
N PHE A 283 1.55 -20.74 1.16
CA PHE A 283 2.42 -20.65 0.00
C PHE A 283 3.75 -19.99 0.38
N ASN A 284 4.77 -20.23 -0.44
CA ASN A 284 6.10 -19.68 -0.24
C ASN A 284 6.29 -18.36 -1.00
N GLU A 285 7.39 -17.68 -0.69
CA GLU A 285 7.77 -16.38 -1.23
C GLU A 285 7.88 -16.37 -2.75
N THR A 286 8.18 -17.51 -3.39
CA THR A 286 8.23 -17.60 -4.87
C THR A 286 6.85 -17.54 -5.53
N LYS A 287 5.80 -17.81 -4.76
CA LYS A 287 4.39 -17.77 -5.17
C LYS A 287 3.66 -16.56 -4.59
N ASP A 288 4.36 -15.65 -3.96
CA ASP A 288 3.79 -14.44 -3.39
C ASP A 288 4.43 -13.19 -4.00
N HIS A 289 3.60 -12.31 -4.56
CA HIS A 289 4.00 -10.98 -5.03
C HIS A 289 3.73 -9.90 -3.99
N SER A 290 3.07 -10.24 -2.88
CA SER A 290 2.92 -9.36 -1.74
C SER A 290 4.28 -8.86 -1.26
N LYS A 291 4.29 -7.64 -0.75
CA LYS A 291 5.48 -7.01 -0.21
C LYS A 291 5.07 -6.29 1.04
N TRP A 292 5.52 -6.81 2.17
CA TRP A 292 5.20 -6.24 3.47
C TRP A 292 6.32 -6.54 4.46
N ALA A 293 6.38 -5.71 5.48
CA ALA A 293 7.35 -5.86 6.56
C ALA A 293 6.66 -5.64 7.90
N ILE A 294 7.14 -6.33 8.93
CA ILE A 294 6.77 -6.05 10.31
C ILE A 294 8.00 -5.86 11.17
N SER A 295 7.88 -5.08 12.25
CA SER A 295 8.93 -5.07 13.27
C SER A 295 9.12 -6.48 13.83
N ASP A 296 10.38 -6.89 14.02
CA ASP A 296 10.71 -8.23 14.51
C ASP A 296 10.29 -8.43 15.97
N GLN A 297 10.23 -7.34 16.73
CA GLN A 297 9.76 -7.30 18.10
C GLN A 297 8.35 -6.72 18.16
N GLU A 298 7.57 -7.23 19.13
CA GLU A 298 6.21 -6.76 19.44
C GLU A 298 6.20 -5.36 20.06
N SER A 299 7.35 -4.87 20.53
CA SER A 299 7.50 -3.49 20.95
C SER A 299 8.71 -2.84 20.30
N SER A 300 8.50 -1.60 19.85
CA SER A 300 9.60 -0.70 19.51
C SER A 300 9.86 0.19 20.73
N THR A 301 11.13 0.28 21.17
CA THR A 301 11.51 1.23 22.22
C THR A 301 11.95 2.51 21.55
N ILE A 302 11.08 3.52 21.50
CA ILE A 302 11.52 4.87 21.13
C ILE A 302 12.23 5.46 22.35
N GLN A 303 13.56 5.53 22.29
CA GLN A 303 14.33 6.17 23.34
C GLN A 303 14.31 7.69 23.12
N PHE A 304 13.34 8.39 23.71
CA PHE A 304 13.42 9.84 23.85
C PHE A 304 14.52 10.18 24.88
N ILE A 305 15.68 10.62 24.40
CA ILE A 305 16.69 11.24 25.26
C ILE A 305 16.32 12.72 25.37
N SER A 306 15.49 13.05 26.37
CA SER A 306 15.43 14.42 26.89
C SER A 306 16.45 14.52 28.02
N GLU A 307 17.42 15.42 27.92
CA GLU A 307 18.54 15.56 28.86
C GLU A 307 18.14 15.85 30.31
N LYS A 308 16.85 16.07 30.62
CA LYS A 308 16.40 16.46 31.97
C LYS A 308 15.10 15.83 32.48
N VAL A 309 14.58 14.75 31.89
CA VAL A 309 13.39 14.07 32.45
C VAL A 309 13.63 12.57 32.51
N GLN A 310 13.24 11.95 33.64
CA GLN A 310 13.32 10.52 33.92
C GLN A 310 13.08 9.64 32.69
N ARG A 311 13.92 8.61 32.52
CA ARG A 311 13.83 7.56 31.48
C ARG A 311 12.49 6.81 31.54
N HIS A 312 11.42 7.40 31.02
CA HIS A 312 10.17 6.69 30.76
C HIS A 312 10.34 5.93 29.44
N ARG A 313 10.43 4.60 29.51
CA ARG A 313 10.28 3.77 28.30
C ARG A 313 8.81 3.84 27.89
N ILE A 314 8.51 4.64 26.87
CA ILE A 314 7.21 4.57 26.21
C ILE A 314 7.28 3.39 25.24
N GLN A 315 6.57 2.32 25.56
CA GLN A 315 6.42 1.18 24.68
C GLN A 315 5.49 1.60 23.54
N SER A 316 6.02 1.76 22.32
CA SER A 316 5.19 2.05 21.16
C SER A 316 4.75 0.77 20.48
N SER A 317 3.53 0.80 19.94
CA SER A 317 2.96 -0.29 19.15
C SER A 317 3.93 -0.71 18.03
N PRO A 318 3.94 -2.01 17.67
CA PRO A 318 4.84 -2.52 16.65
C PRO A 318 4.45 -2.02 15.24
N TRP A 319 5.42 -2.05 14.33
CA TRP A 319 5.28 -1.52 12.97
C TRP A 319 4.79 -2.60 12.00
N VAL A 320 3.88 -2.22 11.12
CA VAL A 320 3.49 -2.98 9.93
C VAL A 320 3.64 -2.08 8.72
N CYS A 321 4.20 -2.58 7.63
CA CYS A 321 4.43 -1.86 6.39
C CYS A 321 3.90 -2.65 5.19
N VAL A 322 3.23 -1.97 4.26
CA VAL A 322 2.94 -2.50 2.91
C VAL A 322 3.80 -1.73 1.91
N ALA A 323 4.42 -2.44 0.95
CA ALA A 323 5.51 -1.89 0.15
C ALA A 323 5.42 -2.23 -1.35
N ASP A 324 6.27 -1.55 -2.11
CA ASP A 324 6.39 -1.65 -3.57
C ASP A 324 7.56 -2.53 -4.02
N ILE A 325 8.63 -2.59 -3.23
CA ILE A 325 9.94 -3.11 -3.65
C ILE A 325 10.15 -4.56 -3.19
N ASN A 326 10.59 -5.43 -4.12
CA ASN A 326 11.09 -6.78 -3.76
C ASN A 326 12.53 -6.70 -3.22
N ARG A 327 12.92 -7.66 -2.38
CA ARG A 327 14.32 -7.83 -1.95
C ARG A 327 15.17 -8.58 -3.00
N MET A 328 15.23 -8.02 -4.19
CA MET A 328 16.07 -8.47 -5.31
C MET A 328 17.04 -7.34 -5.68
N GLU A 329 18.30 -7.65 -5.97
CA GLU A 329 19.35 -6.67 -6.31
C GLU A 329 18.94 -5.78 -7.51
N SER A 330 18.20 -6.33 -8.48
CA SER A 330 17.66 -5.57 -9.61
C SER A 330 16.73 -4.40 -9.21
N GLN A 331 16.21 -4.39 -7.99
CA GLN A 331 15.33 -3.33 -7.49
C GLN A 331 16.08 -2.18 -6.82
N PHE A 332 17.41 -2.24 -6.68
CA PHE A 332 18.20 -1.12 -6.15
C PHE A 332 18.00 0.15 -6.98
N LYS A 333 18.01 -0.02 -8.31
CA LYS A 333 17.87 1.05 -9.31
C LYS A 333 16.43 1.30 -9.77
N ARG A 334 15.45 1.03 -8.91
CA ARG A 334 14.04 1.27 -9.21
C ARG A 334 13.40 2.05 -8.07
N GLY A 335 12.64 3.08 -8.43
CA GLY A 335 11.85 3.83 -7.45
C GLY A 335 10.69 3.01 -6.87
N GLY A 336 10.22 3.39 -5.69
CA GLY A 336 9.16 2.69 -4.97
C GLY A 336 9.22 3.00 -3.47
N GLY A 337 8.19 2.61 -2.74
CA GLY A 337 8.03 3.00 -1.35
C GLY A 337 7.47 1.94 -0.42
N ALA A 338 7.17 2.39 0.79
CA ALA A 338 6.43 1.65 1.81
C ALA A 338 5.53 2.59 2.62
N LEU A 339 4.37 2.11 3.02
CA LEU A 339 3.45 2.78 3.95
C LEU A 339 3.39 1.97 5.24
N CYS A 340 3.81 2.57 6.34
CA CYS A 340 3.95 1.90 7.62
C CYS A 340 3.03 2.51 8.69
N LEU A 341 2.35 1.69 9.49
CA LEU A 341 1.59 2.13 10.65
C LEU A 341 2.05 1.40 11.91
N GLN A 342 1.87 2.04 13.07
CA GLN A 342 1.99 1.39 14.36
C GLN A 342 0.61 0.90 14.80
N HIS A 343 0.42 -0.42 14.84
CA HIS A 343 -0.86 -0.98 15.24
C HIS A 343 -0.69 -2.42 15.74
N GLN A 344 -0.98 -2.65 17.03
CA GLN A 344 -0.79 -3.94 17.69
C GLN A 344 -1.59 -5.07 17.02
N GLY A 345 -2.90 -4.87 16.84
CA GLY A 345 -3.77 -5.90 16.25
C GLY A 345 -3.39 -6.30 14.82
N VAL A 346 -3.09 -5.32 13.96
CA VAL A 346 -2.60 -5.56 12.60
C VAL A 346 -1.26 -6.29 12.63
N TRP A 347 -0.32 -5.86 13.48
CA TRP A 347 0.96 -6.56 13.61
C TRP A 347 0.78 -8.02 14.02
N THR A 348 -0.09 -8.31 14.99
CA THR A 348 -0.41 -9.68 15.39
C THR A 348 -0.92 -10.50 14.21
N SER A 349 -1.81 -9.96 13.40
CA SER A 349 -2.35 -10.63 12.21
C SER A 349 -1.29 -10.93 11.16
N PHE A 350 -0.40 -9.97 10.87
CA PHE A 350 0.72 -10.18 9.95
C PHE A 350 1.76 -11.16 10.52
N ASN A 351 2.10 -11.06 11.81
CA ASN A 351 3.03 -11.97 12.45
C ASN A 351 2.50 -13.40 12.50
N ASN A 352 1.21 -13.60 12.77
CA ASN A 352 0.57 -14.91 12.75
C ASN A 352 0.50 -15.54 11.35
N ALA A 353 0.56 -14.72 10.30
CA ALA A 353 0.65 -15.20 8.93
C ALA A 353 2.04 -15.74 8.56
N ILE A 354 3.07 -15.54 9.38
CA ILE A 354 4.44 -16.03 9.11
C ILE A 354 4.56 -17.50 9.49
N ALA A 355 4.69 -18.38 8.50
CA ALA A 355 4.94 -19.80 8.73
C ALA A 355 6.44 -20.11 8.83
N LYS A 356 7.27 -19.41 8.05
CA LYS A 356 8.73 -19.58 8.06
C LYS A 356 9.43 -18.27 7.78
N CYS A 357 10.47 -17.97 8.55
CA CYS A 357 11.34 -16.82 8.36
C CYS A 357 12.79 -17.29 8.53
N ASP A 358 13.69 -16.68 7.77
CA ASP A 358 15.13 -16.94 7.88
C ASP A 358 15.61 -16.66 9.31
N SER A 359 16.55 -17.48 9.77
CA SER A 359 17.27 -17.26 11.01
C SER A 359 18.55 -16.48 10.74
N CYS A 360 18.87 -15.56 11.64
CA CYS A 360 20.24 -15.07 11.75
C CYS A 360 20.99 -16.03 12.66
N GLN A 361 22.05 -16.65 12.14
CA GLN A 361 22.93 -17.46 12.97
C GLN A 361 23.62 -16.54 14.00
N PRO A 362 23.86 -17.01 15.24
CA PRO A 362 24.48 -16.23 16.31
C PRO A 362 25.85 -15.66 15.96
#